data_AF-A0A0S8GNH7-F1
#
_entry.id   AF-A0A0S8GNH7-F1
#
_cell.length_a   1.000
_cell.length_b   1.000
_cell.length_c   1.000
_cell.angle_alpha   90.00
_cell.angle_beta   90.00
_cell.angle_gamma   90.00
#
_symmetry.space_group_name_H-M   'P 1'
#
loop_
_entity.id
_entity.type
_entity.pdbx_description
1 polymer ?
#
loop_
_entity_poly.entity_id
_entity_poly.type
_entity_poly.pdbx_seq_one_letter_code
_entity_poly.pdbx_strand_id
1 'polypeptide(L)'
;MISRKIILISALLVLLCTGWLDAQSIPFDEVLFQQITEDEKLAFVLAVLQNRESQLQNFAYQMTDRLSRYTPQEGKTAFLSEVSLGVKRLGKKLYLEAEKLDSKNRWQKFYANWDGNISKSLLHRPYRKDEYGGLIRDLENNNFQDRAYNHILGLRLLDTEHMTLPEWLEDADTQGKSIEISFIEQDGKPLIECTITRGFKSYQWFLDVNRDYMPVRAEILYKQGENYNSDSMMVDEALEVDGFWVPKKVLRTTGTSVSDGQGKYVYEVSEFTRNTVTDEDFEIEFPPGTKVVDTIANFAYRVLPGGAAEPLPLYDPVSGEVINPAVAITPDLDEIIKTDAPKKTTAQKEENIVKPIAKELMNPDSPQIDTKPPSIVAETSSARWLYFTAIGVGFIVVLLGLKLFVARRRRSG
;
A
#
# COMPACT_ATOMS: atom_id res chain seq x y z
N MET A 1 -0.69 36.04 19.38
CA MET A 1 -0.95 35.41 18.07
C MET A 1 0.28 35.31 17.18
N ILE A 2 1.02 36.39 16.89
CA ILE A 2 2.23 36.35 16.03
C ILE A 2 3.28 35.33 16.52
N SER A 3 3.49 35.20 17.83
CA SER A 3 4.47 34.26 18.40
C SER A 3 4.15 32.78 18.17
N ARG A 4 2.87 32.36 18.09
CA ARG A 4 2.52 30.93 17.90
C ARG A 4 2.69 30.48 16.44
N LYS A 5 2.32 31.31 15.47
CA LYS A 5 2.58 31.05 14.03
C LYS A 5 4.07 30.96 13.72
N ILE A 6 4.89 31.83 14.34
CA ILE A 6 6.35 31.79 14.18
C ILE A 6 6.92 30.48 14.75
N ILE A 7 6.39 29.94 15.85
CA ILE A 7 6.85 28.66 16.42
C ILE A 7 6.52 27.50 15.48
N LEU A 8 5.33 27.45 14.86
CA LEU A 8 5.00 26.38 13.90
C LEU A 8 5.87 26.45 12.66
N ILE A 9 6.04 27.64 12.06
CA ILE A 9 6.89 27.83 10.88
C ILE A 9 8.34 27.47 11.22
N SER A 10 8.80 27.82 12.43
CA SER A 10 10.14 27.45 12.90
C SER A 10 10.26 25.95 13.19
N ALA A 11 9.23 25.29 13.71
CA ALA A 11 9.20 23.85 13.93
C ALA A 11 9.18 23.08 12.61
N LEU A 12 8.37 23.52 11.63
CA LEU A 12 8.38 23.00 10.26
C LEU A 12 9.75 23.20 9.58
N LEU A 13 10.35 24.38 9.74
CA LEU A 13 11.70 24.67 9.22
C LEU A 13 12.78 23.86 9.91
N VAL A 14 12.69 23.64 11.24
CA VAL A 14 13.63 22.80 11.98
C VAL A 14 13.47 21.34 11.56
N LEU A 15 12.24 20.83 11.40
CA LEU A 15 11.93 19.51 10.85
C LEU A 15 12.57 19.30 9.46
N LEU A 16 12.45 20.29 8.58
CA LEU A 16 13.09 20.27 7.26
C LEU A 16 14.63 20.35 7.33
N CYS A 17 15.20 20.92 8.40
CA CYS A 17 16.65 21.15 8.53
C CYS A 17 17.39 20.10 9.37
N THR A 18 16.71 19.31 10.21
CA THR A 18 17.34 18.40 11.18
C THR A 18 16.90 16.95 11.00
N GLY A 19 16.96 16.43 9.77
CA GLY A 19 16.56 15.04 9.43
C GLY A 19 17.35 13.90 10.13
N TRP A 20 18.00 14.16 11.26
CA TRP A 20 18.86 13.25 12.04
C TRP A 20 18.79 13.44 13.56
N LEU A 21 18.01 14.40 14.08
CA LEU A 21 17.74 14.43 15.52
C LEU A 21 16.53 13.53 15.76
N ASP A 22 16.70 12.50 16.60
CA ASP A 22 15.65 11.61 17.12
C ASP A 22 14.33 12.38 17.22
N ALA A 23 13.49 12.25 16.20
CA ALA A 23 12.28 13.03 16.07
C ALA A 23 11.29 12.43 17.06
N GLN A 24 11.45 12.79 18.34
CA GLN A 24 10.43 12.64 19.35
C GLN A 24 9.12 13.21 18.77
N SER A 25 8.03 12.48 19.00
CA SER A 25 6.66 12.80 18.60
C SER A 25 6.46 14.31 18.44
N ILE A 26 6.14 14.76 17.21
CA ILE A 26 5.78 16.18 16.99
C ILE A 26 4.53 16.42 17.87
N PRO A 27 4.58 17.33 18.86
CA PRO A 27 3.42 17.57 19.69
C PRO A 27 2.30 18.17 18.85
N PHE A 28 1.10 17.59 18.92
CA PHE A 28 -0.08 18.08 18.22
C PHE A 28 -0.75 19.21 19.02
N ASP A 29 -0.96 20.36 18.38
CA ASP A 29 -1.77 21.48 18.91
C ASP A 29 -2.99 21.65 18.01
N GLU A 30 -4.15 21.16 18.48
CA GLU A 30 -5.43 21.22 17.77
C GLU A 30 -5.80 22.64 17.36
N VAL A 31 -5.69 23.59 18.30
CA VAL A 31 -6.10 24.99 18.10
C VAL A 31 -5.27 25.62 17.00
N LEU A 32 -3.98 25.28 16.94
CA LEU A 32 -3.08 25.76 15.90
C LEU A 32 -3.36 25.07 14.56
N PHE A 33 -3.60 23.75 14.55
CA PHE A 33 -3.92 22.98 13.35
C PHE A 33 -5.22 23.45 12.68
N GLN A 34 -6.21 23.90 13.46
CA GLN A 34 -7.44 24.48 12.91
C GLN A 34 -7.25 25.92 12.36
N GLN A 35 -6.14 26.60 12.68
CA GLN A 35 -5.87 27.99 12.27
C GLN A 35 -4.96 28.13 11.05
N ILE A 36 -4.38 27.02 10.57
CA ILE A 36 -3.53 26.97 9.38
C ILE A 36 -4.36 26.72 8.12
N THR A 37 -3.80 27.06 6.96
CA THR A 37 -4.46 26.85 5.65
C THR A 37 -4.50 25.36 5.28
N GLU A 38 -5.32 24.99 4.29
CA GLU A 38 -5.35 23.61 3.78
C GLU A 38 -3.98 23.16 3.24
N ASP A 39 -3.27 24.04 2.51
CA ASP A 39 -1.90 23.76 2.03
C ASP A 39 -0.93 23.50 3.21
N GLU A 40 -1.04 24.28 4.29
CA GLU A 40 -0.24 24.09 5.50
C GLU A 40 -0.60 22.79 6.23
N LYS A 41 -1.88 22.39 6.25
CA LYS A 41 -2.31 21.10 6.79
C LYS A 41 -1.78 19.93 5.97
N LEU A 42 -1.82 20.04 4.63
CA LEU A 42 -1.27 19.02 3.73
C LEU A 42 0.23 18.89 3.93
N ALA A 43 0.96 20.00 3.96
CA ALA A 43 2.39 19.99 4.24
C ALA A 43 2.70 19.34 5.60
N PHE A 44 1.89 19.61 6.64
CA PHE A 44 2.02 18.96 7.93
C PHE A 44 1.79 17.45 7.86
N VAL A 45 0.69 17.00 7.24
CA VAL A 45 0.35 15.58 7.10
C VAL A 45 1.41 14.83 6.29
N LEU A 46 1.89 15.41 5.19
CA LEU A 46 2.99 14.84 4.40
C LEU A 46 4.26 14.72 5.24
N ALA A 47 4.64 15.74 6.00
CA ALA A 47 5.83 15.70 6.84
C ALA A 47 5.77 14.59 7.91
N VAL A 48 4.63 14.42 8.60
CA VAL A 48 4.49 13.34 9.60
C VAL A 48 4.51 11.96 8.97
N LEU A 49 3.89 11.79 7.80
CA LEU A 49 3.86 10.51 7.08
C LEU A 49 5.21 10.16 6.45
N GLN A 50 5.94 11.12 5.90
CA GLN A 50 7.31 10.93 5.42
C GLN A 50 8.26 10.55 6.57
N ASN A 51 8.12 11.17 7.74
CA ASN A 51 8.89 10.79 8.93
C ASN A 51 8.55 9.36 9.38
N ARG A 52 7.27 8.97 9.33
CA ARG A 52 6.86 7.60 9.62
C ARG A 52 7.45 6.60 8.61
N GLU A 53 7.41 6.96 7.33
CA GLU A 53 7.93 6.15 6.23
C GLU A 53 9.47 6.00 6.28
N SER A 54 10.20 7.02 6.73
CA SER A 54 11.65 6.93 6.95
C SER A 54 12.01 5.94 8.08
N GLN A 55 11.16 5.85 9.10
CA GLN A 55 11.29 4.86 10.19
C GLN A 55 10.91 3.43 9.77
N LEU A 56 10.23 3.27 8.64
CA LEU A 56 9.87 2.00 8.02
C LEU A 56 10.83 1.61 6.88
N GLN A 57 12.04 2.17 6.81
CA GLN A 57 13.02 1.76 5.79
C GLN A 57 13.74 0.45 6.13
N ASN A 58 13.77 0.00 7.38
CA ASN A 58 14.32 -1.31 7.75
C ASN A 58 13.43 -1.95 8.81
N PHE A 59 12.57 -2.90 8.41
CA PHE A 59 11.70 -3.62 9.34
C PHE A 59 11.33 -5.01 8.82
N ALA A 60 10.91 -5.87 9.74
CA ALA A 60 10.27 -7.13 9.43
C ALA A 60 9.04 -7.37 10.32
N TYR A 61 8.05 -8.08 9.80
CA TYR A 61 6.93 -8.58 10.60
C TYR A 61 6.55 -10.01 10.23
N GLN A 62 5.99 -10.72 11.21
CA GLN A 62 5.30 -12.01 11.04
C GLN A 62 3.83 -11.82 11.44
N MET A 63 2.92 -12.38 10.64
CA MET A 63 1.50 -12.15 10.76
C MET A 63 0.68 -13.38 10.37
N THR A 64 -0.50 -13.51 10.96
CA THR A 64 -1.56 -14.39 10.49
C THR A 64 -2.70 -13.57 9.91
N ASP A 65 -3.12 -13.89 8.68
CA ASP A 65 -4.33 -13.38 8.03
C ASP A 65 -5.42 -14.44 8.11
N ARG A 66 -6.51 -14.13 8.82
CA ARG A 66 -7.70 -14.99 8.94
C ARG A 66 -8.87 -14.37 8.21
N LEU A 67 -9.38 -15.09 7.21
CA LEU A 67 -10.60 -14.72 6.51
C LEU A 67 -11.80 -15.51 7.04
N SER A 68 -12.84 -14.78 7.41
CA SER A 68 -14.15 -15.33 7.73
C SER A 68 -15.26 -14.60 6.98
N ARG A 69 -16.34 -15.31 6.64
CA ARG A 69 -17.57 -14.71 6.11
C ARG A 69 -18.55 -14.47 7.25
N TYR A 70 -19.05 -13.24 7.37
CA TYR A 70 -20.14 -12.91 8.28
C TYR A 70 -21.44 -12.75 7.51
N THR A 71 -22.47 -13.49 7.93
CA THR A 71 -23.83 -13.39 7.37
C THR A 71 -24.74 -12.74 8.41
N PRO A 72 -25.09 -11.44 8.28
CA PRO A 72 -25.85 -10.72 9.29
C PRO A 72 -27.20 -11.37 9.62
N GLN A 73 -27.90 -11.88 8.61
CA GLN A 73 -29.21 -12.52 8.75
C GLN A 73 -29.18 -13.76 9.64
N GLU A 74 -28.07 -14.49 9.67
CA GLU A 74 -27.92 -15.71 10.46
C GLU A 74 -27.18 -15.49 11.78
N GLY A 75 -26.53 -14.32 11.95
CA GLY A 75 -25.62 -14.06 13.07
C GLY A 75 -24.43 -15.04 13.11
N LYS A 76 -24.07 -15.66 11.97
CA LYS A 76 -23.01 -16.68 11.89
C LYS A 76 -21.76 -16.14 11.23
N THR A 77 -20.62 -16.62 11.72
CA THR A 77 -19.29 -16.42 11.15
C THR A 77 -18.76 -17.77 10.68
N ALA A 78 -18.43 -17.90 9.40
CA ALA A 78 -17.82 -19.09 8.82
C ALA A 78 -16.35 -18.82 8.49
N PHE A 79 -15.44 -19.59 9.09
CA PHE A 79 -14.02 -19.56 8.72
C PHE A 79 -13.84 -20.02 7.27
N LEU A 80 -13.04 -19.29 6.50
CA LEU A 80 -12.76 -19.62 5.09
C LEU A 80 -11.31 -20.03 4.88
N SER A 81 -10.36 -19.24 5.38
CA SER A 81 -8.94 -19.52 5.19
C SER A 81 -8.06 -18.82 6.21
N GLU A 82 -6.87 -19.36 6.40
CA GLU A 82 -5.79 -18.75 7.17
C GLU A 82 -4.50 -18.79 6.34
N VAL A 83 -3.74 -17.69 6.39
CA VAL A 83 -2.44 -17.55 5.73
C VAL A 83 -1.44 -17.00 6.75
N SER A 84 -0.29 -17.66 6.88
CA SER A 84 0.84 -17.11 7.62
C SER A 84 1.71 -16.29 6.66
N LEU A 85 2.11 -15.10 7.08
CA LEU A 85 2.82 -14.13 6.25
C LEU A 85 4.05 -13.61 7.01
N GLY A 86 5.20 -13.61 6.35
CA GLY A 86 6.40 -12.91 6.78
C GLY A 86 6.75 -11.84 5.76
N VAL A 87 6.94 -10.59 6.19
CA VAL A 87 7.36 -9.48 5.31
C VAL A 87 8.61 -8.83 5.87
N LYS A 88 9.55 -8.49 4.98
CA LYS A 88 10.76 -7.75 5.31
C LYS A 88 10.95 -6.59 4.34
N ARG A 89 11.55 -5.51 4.81
CA ARG A 89 11.89 -4.33 4.02
C ARG A 89 13.29 -3.81 4.37
N LEU A 90 14.03 -3.42 3.32
CA LEU A 90 15.30 -2.71 3.41
C LEU A 90 15.39 -1.67 2.30
N GLY A 91 15.11 -0.42 2.63
CA GLY A 91 14.96 0.68 1.69
C GLY A 91 13.83 0.40 0.69
N LYS A 92 14.20 0.25 -0.58
CA LYS A 92 13.27 -0.15 -1.66
C LYS A 92 13.08 -1.66 -1.77
N LYS A 93 13.93 -2.46 -1.12
CA LYS A 93 13.86 -3.92 -1.20
C LYS A 93 12.72 -4.44 -0.37
N LEU A 94 11.97 -5.41 -0.90
CA LEU A 94 10.89 -6.09 -0.21
C LEU A 94 11.06 -7.60 -0.31
N TYR A 95 10.67 -8.31 0.73
CA TYR A 95 10.60 -9.76 0.76
C TYR A 95 9.28 -10.18 1.40
N LEU A 96 8.65 -11.20 0.84
CA LEU A 96 7.42 -11.80 1.32
C LEU A 96 7.56 -13.31 1.30
N GLU A 97 7.27 -13.93 2.44
CA GLU A 97 6.97 -15.34 2.58
C GLU A 97 5.49 -15.48 2.92
N ALA A 98 4.81 -16.41 2.25
CA ALA A 98 3.42 -16.75 2.52
C ALA A 98 3.25 -18.26 2.56
N GLU A 99 2.61 -18.73 3.62
CA GLU A 99 2.25 -20.13 3.79
C GLU A 99 0.74 -20.26 3.93
N LYS A 100 0.13 -21.04 3.04
CA LYS A 100 -1.33 -21.21 2.96
C LYS A 100 -1.69 -22.69 2.90
N LEU A 101 -2.78 -23.02 3.58
CA LEU A 101 -3.49 -24.28 3.38
C LEU A 101 -4.55 -24.12 2.28
N ASP A 102 -4.50 -24.93 1.22
CA ASP A 102 -5.54 -24.92 0.19
C ASP A 102 -6.81 -25.66 0.65
N SER A 103 -7.89 -25.58 -0.13
CA SER A 103 -9.17 -26.22 0.20
C SER A 103 -9.15 -27.74 0.32
N LYS A 104 -8.04 -28.39 -0.06
CA LYS A 104 -7.84 -29.83 0.12
C LYS A 104 -6.93 -30.12 1.32
N ASN A 105 -6.74 -29.14 2.20
CA ASN A 105 -5.80 -29.19 3.32
C ASN A 105 -4.36 -29.47 2.89
N ARG A 106 -3.94 -28.96 1.73
CA ARG A 106 -2.56 -29.11 1.24
C ARG A 106 -1.82 -27.79 1.40
N TRP A 107 -0.66 -27.86 2.03
CA TRP A 107 0.21 -26.71 2.22
C TRP A 107 0.85 -26.27 0.90
N GLN A 108 0.92 -24.95 0.72
CA GLN A 108 1.67 -24.27 -0.33
C GLN A 108 2.51 -23.17 0.32
N LYS A 109 3.76 -23.03 -0.13
CA LYS A 109 4.63 -21.91 0.25
C LYS A 109 4.92 -21.04 -0.96
N PHE A 110 4.87 -19.74 -0.76
CA PHE A 110 5.15 -18.75 -1.76
C PHE A 110 6.16 -17.76 -1.21
N TYR A 111 7.19 -17.48 -2.00
CA TYR A 111 8.21 -16.49 -1.70
C TYR A 111 8.24 -15.48 -2.83
N ALA A 112 8.37 -14.19 -2.51
CA ALA A 112 8.58 -13.13 -3.48
C ALA A 112 9.56 -12.11 -2.92
N ASN A 113 10.42 -11.59 -3.77
CA ASN A 113 11.25 -10.44 -3.44
C ASN A 113 11.05 -9.32 -4.47
N TRP A 114 11.57 -8.14 -4.13
CA TRP A 114 11.75 -7.01 -5.01
C TRP A 114 13.07 -6.35 -4.60
N ASP A 115 14.02 -6.19 -5.52
CA ASP A 115 15.30 -5.55 -5.21
C ASP A 115 15.32 -4.03 -5.48
N GLY A 116 14.19 -3.49 -5.95
CA GLY A 116 14.06 -2.12 -6.46
C GLY A 116 13.97 -2.03 -7.99
N ASN A 117 14.29 -3.11 -8.72
CA ASN A 117 14.24 -3.19 -10.18
C ASN A 117 13.74 -4.54 -10.72
N ILE A 118 14.09 -5.65 -10.06
CA ILE A 118 13.75 -7.01 -10.44
C ILE A 118 13.03 -7.69 -9.27
N SER A 119 11.95 -8.42 -9.58
CA SER A 119 11.36 -9.38 -8.66
C SER A 119 11.66 -10.80 -9.08
N LYS A 120 11.89 -11.65 -8.07
CA LYS A 120 11.89 -13.10 -8.16
C LYS A 120 10.74 -13.62 -7.31
N SER A 121 10.10 -14.68 -7.75
CA SER A 121 9.16 -15.41 -6.89
C SER A 121 9.27 -16.91 -7.08
N LEU A 122 9.13 -17.65 -5.99
CA LEU A 122 9.18 -19.10 -5.93
C LEU A 122 7.89 -19.62 -5.31
N LEU A 123 7.25 -20.57 -5.98
CA LEU A 123 6.06 -21.25 -5.51
C LEU A 123 6.37 -22.74 -5.29
N HIS A 124 6.21 -23.20 -4.07
CA HIS A 124 6.40 -24.59 -3.66
C HIS A 124 5.07 -25.29 -3.42
N ARG A 125 4.84 -26.37 -4.15
CA ARG A 125 3.64 -27.22 -4.13
C ARG A 125 4.07 -28.69 -4.01
N PRO A 126 4.37 -29.20 -2.80
CA PRO A 126 4.96 -30.53 -2.59
C PRO A 126 4.13 -31.70 -3.13
N TYR A 127 2.84 -31.47 -3.40
CA TYR A 127 1.91 -32.48 -3.91
C TYR A 127 1.77 -32.50 -5.45
N ARG A 128 2.59 -31.73 -6.19
CA ARG A 128 2.60 -31.72 -7.66
C ARG A 128 3.90 -32.30 -8.19
N LYS A 129 3.82 -32.91 -9.39
CA LYS A 129 4.99 -33.41 -10.14
C LYS A 129 6.00 -32.28 -10.45
N ASP A 130 5.48 -31.08 -10.70
CA ASP A 130 6.27 -29.85 -10.79
C ASP A 130 6.18 -29.14 -9.45
N GLU A 131 6.98 -29.61 -8.50
CA GLU A 131 6.96 -29.17 -7.10
C GLU A 131 7.30 -27.68 -6.95
N TYR A 132 8.13 -27.13 -7.84
CA TYR A 132 8.58 -25.74 -7.80
C TYR A 132 8.33 -25.00 -9.11
N GLY A 133 7.77 -23.78 -9.00
CA GLY A 133 7.65 -22.82 -10.09
C GLY A 133 8.34 -21.51 -9.73
N GLY A 134 9.14 -20.95 -10.65
CA GLY A 134 9.90 -19.72 -10.47
C GLY A 134 9.52 -18.67 -11.50
N LEU A 135 9.50 -17.40 -11.11
CA LEU A 135 9.27 -16.26 -12.00
C LEU A 135 10.32 -15.17 -11.72
N ILE A 136 10.83 -14.55 -12.77
CA ILE A 136 11.67 -13.35 -12.74
C ILE A 136 11.03 -12.30 -13.64
N ARG A 137 10.86 -11.07 -13.15
CA ARG A 137 10.28 -9.95 -13.91
C ARG A 137 10.79 -8.60 -13.42
N ASP A 138 10.59 -7.56 -14.22
CA ASP A 138 10.97 -6.16 -13.98
C ASP A 138 9.87 -5.33 -13.28
N LEU A 139 8.91 -6.01 -12.65
CA LEU A 139 7.80 -5.40 -11.93
C LEU A 139 7.75 -5.91 -10.48
N GLU A 140 7.34 -5.04 -9.55
CA GLU A 140 7.09 -5.44 -8.16
C GLU A 140 5.96 -6.49 -8.11
N ASN A 141 6.02 -7.39 -7.11
CA ASN A 141 4.98 -8.39 -6.95
C ASN A 141 3.72 -7.78 -6.31
N ASN A 142 2.58 -7.82 -7.02
CA ASN A 142 1.30 -7.31 -6.48
C ASN A 142 0.93 -7.89 -5.11
N ASN A 143 1.42 -9.08 -4.75
CA ASN A 143 1.21 -9.64 -3.41
C ASN A 143 1.73 -8.74 -2.26
N PHE A 144 2.62 -7.78 -2.50
CA PHE A 144 2.97 -6.77 -1.51
C PHE A 144 1.85 -5.74 -1.34
N GLN A 145 1.24 -5.28 -2.43
CA GLN A 145 0.16 -4.30 -2.45
C GLN A 145 -1.19 -4.89 -2.03
N ASP A 146 -1.48 -6.12 -2.43
CA ASP A 146 -2.79 -6.77 -2.20
C ASP A 146 -3.03 -7.10 -0.71
N ARG A 147 -2.04 -6.86 0.16
CA ARG A 147 -2.21 -6.97 1.62
C ARG A 147 -2.79 -5.70 2.20
N ALA A 148 -4.04 -5.78 2.63
CA ALA A 148 -4.70 -4.71 3.38
C ALA A 148 -3.91 -4.28 4.65
N TYR A 149 -3.18 -5.19 5.29
CA TYR A 149 -2.27 -4.81 6.38
C TYR A 149 -1.18 -3.82 5.92
N ASN A 150 -0.60 -4.00 4.72
CA ASN A 150 0.39 -3.06 4.18
C ASN A 150 -0.22 -1.71 3.82
N HIS A 151 -1.51 -1.68 3.47
CA HIS A 151 -2.25 -0.43 3.22
C HIS A 151 -2.42 0.38 4.50
N ILE A 152 -2.85 -0.22 5.61
CA ILE A 152 -2.96 0.49 6.90
C ILE A 152 -1.60 0.79 7.53
N LEU A 153 -0.57 -0.03 7.27
CA LEU A 153 0.80 0.28 7.69
C LEU A 153 1.36 1.53 6.98
N GLY A 154 0.85 1.83 5.79
CA GLY A 154 1.32 2.91 4.91
C GLY A 154 2.43 2.49 3.94
N LEU A 155 2.73 1.18 3.85
CA LEU A 155 3.83 0.63 3.06
C LEU A 155 3.49 0.51 1.56
N ARG A 156 2.33 -0.08 1.24
CA ARG A 156 1.82 -0.23 -0.12
C ARG A 156 0.31 -0.08 -0.11
N LEU A 157 -0.20 0.90 -0.86
CA LEU A 157 -1.63 1.15 -0.90
C LEU A 157 -2.34 0.28 -1.95
N LEU A 158 -3.41 -0.39 -1.53
CA LEU A 158 -4.41 -1.00 -2.42
C LEU A 158 -4.84 -0.05 -3.56
N ASP A 159 -5.07 -0.60 -4.75
CA ASP A 159 -5.50 0.14 -5.96
C ASP A 159 -4.56 1.29 -6.43
N THR A 160 -3.27 1.25 -6.10
CA THR A 160 -2.26 2.25 -6.53
C THR A 160 -1.10 1.62 -7.33
N GLU A 161 -0.16 2.43 -7.82
CA GLU A 161 1.04 1.95 -8.52
C GLU A 161 2.19 1.65 -7.53
N HIS A 162 1.98 0.71 -6.59
CA HIS A 162 2.97 0.33 -5.58
C HIS A 162 3.51 1.50 -4.72
N MET A 163 2.68 2.50 -4.46
CA MET A 163 3.07 3.69 -3.70
C MET A 163 2.89 3.48 -2.19
N THR A 164 3.78 4.11 -1.42
CA THR A 164 3.57 4.34 0.02
C THR A 164 2.49 5.41 0.23
N LEU A 165 1.96 5.53 1.45
CA LEU A 165 0.96 6.56 1.76
C LEU A 165 1.43 8.01 1.48
N PRO A 166 2.62 8.46 1.90
CA PRO A 166 3.08 9.80 1.57
C PRO A 166 3.30 10.00 0.06
N GLU A 167 3.90 9.04 -0.65
CA GLU A 167 4.10 9.14 -2.11
C GLU A 167 2.76 9.31 -2.86
N TRP A 168 1.73 8.58 -2.43
CA TRP A 168 0.42 8.66 -3.04
C TRP A 168 -0.32 9.98 -2.75
N LEU A 169 -0.14 10.56 -1.57
CA LEU A 169 -0.64 11.90 -1.24
C LEU A 169 0.05 12.99 -2.07
N GLU A 170 1.36 12.91 -2.24
CA GLU A 170 2.13 13.82 -3.11
C GLU A 170 1.72 13.70 -4.58
N ASP A 171 1.51 12.48 -5.07
CA ASP A 171 0.97 12.23 -6.40
C ASP A 171 -0.43 12.86 -6.57
N ALA A 172 -1.31 12.68 -5.57
CA ALA A 172 -2.64 13.27 -5.60
C ALA A 172 -2.60 14.81 -5.67
N ASP A 173 -1.73 15.45 -4.88
CA ASP A 173 -1.55 16.91 -4.88
C ASP A 173 -0.98 17.39 -6.22
N THR A 174 0.05 16.72 -6.73
CA THR A 174 0.68 17.04 -8.03
C THR A 174 -0.32 16.94 -9.18
N GLN A 175 -1.24 15.99 -9.12
CA GLN A 175 -2.33 15.83 -10.10
C GLN A 175 -3.51 16.78 -9.88
N GLY A 176 -3.45 17.67 -8.89
CA GLY A 176 -4.52 18.60 -8.54
C GLY A 176 -5.81 17.90 -8.08
N LYS A 177 -5.69 16.75 -7.41
CA LYS A 177 -6.85 16.07 -6.80
C LYS A 177 -7.32 16.83 -5.56
N SER A 178 -8.61 16.73 -5.26
CA SER A 178 -9.16 17.29 -4.02
C SER A 178 -8.68 16.45 -2.83
N ILE A 179 -7.90 17.07 -1.95
CA ILE A 179 -7.46 16.50 -0.68
C ILE A 179 -8.06 17.36 0.42
N GLU A 180 -8.87 16.75 1.28
CA GLU A 180 -9.49 17.42 2.43
C GLU A 180 -8.82 16.90 3.71
N ILE A 181 -8.35 17.82 4.54
CA ILE A 181 -7.68 17.47 5.80
C ILE A 181 -8.39 18.15 6.97
N SER A 182 -8.87 17.33 7.89
CA SER A 182 -9.61 17.81 9.05
C SER A 182 -9.10 17.18 10.34
N PHE A 183 -9.32 17.90 11.43
CA PHE A 183 -9.20 17.33 12.76
C PHE A 183 -10.57 16.81 13.19
N ILE A 184 -10.61 15.61 13.75
CA ILE A 184 -11.81 15.04 14.32
C ILE A 184 -11.50 14.45 15.70
N GLU A 185 -12.53 14.35 16.54
CA GLU A 185 -12.48 13.57 17.77
C GLU A 185 -13.44 12.39 17.61
N GLN A 186 -12.91 11.17 17.70
CA GLN A 186 -13.71 9.95 17.61
C GLN A 186 -13.45 9.08 18.83
N ASP A 187 -14.49 8.74 19.57
CA ASP A 187 -14.41 7.92 20.80
C ASP A 187 -13.40 8.47 21.83
N GLY A 188 -13.32 9.80 21.94
CA GLY A 188 -12.38 10.50 22.82
C GLY A 188 -10.93 10.51 22.32
N LYS A 189 -10.68 10.06 21.08
CA LYS A 189 -9.36 10.07 20.46
C LYS A 189 -9.24 11.21 19.46
N PRO A 190 -8.23 12.09 19.59
CA PRO A 190 -7.92 13.09 18.58
C PRO A 190 -7.31 12.43 17.34
N LEU A 191 -7.92 12.64 16.18
CA LEU A 191 -7.47 12.08 14.90
C LEU A 191 -7.33 13.20 13.86
N ILE A 192 -6.43 12.98 12.91
CA ILE A 192 -6.41 13.73 11.64
C ILE A 192 -7.04 12.84 10.57
N GLU A 193 -8.11 13.31 9.95
CA GLU A 193 -8.74 12.68 8.80
C GLU A 193 -8.18 13.31 7.51
N CYS A 194 -7.74 12.45 6.60
CA CYS A 194 -7.32 12.83 5.25
C CYS A 194 -8.21 12.11 4.24
N THR A 195 -8.93 12.89 3.43
CA THR A 195 -9.88 12.38 2.43
C THR A 195 -9.44 12.77 1.02
N ILE A 196 -9.39 11.79 0.12
CA ILE A 196 -9.15 12.02 -1.32
C ILE A 196 -10.28 11.43 -2.14
N THR A 197 -10.88 12.26 -2.99
CA THR A 197 -11.92 11.81 -3.93
C THR A 197 -11.36 11.77 -5.36
N ARG A 198 -11.48 10.60 -6.02
CA ARG A 198 -11.08 10.36 -7.40
C ARG A 198 -12.27 9.73 -8.17
N GLY A 199 -13.09 10.58 -8.81
CA GLY A 199 -14.27 10.14 -9.54
C GLY A 199 -15.31 9.49 -8.61
N PHE A 200 -15.59 8.20 -8.80
CA PHE A 200 -16.51 7.42 -7.96
C PHE A 200 -15.84 6.80 -6.72
N LYS A 201 -14.52 6.98 -6.55
CA LYS A 201 -13.77 6.45 -5.41
C LYS A 201 -13.51 7.56 -4.38
N SER A 202 -13.80 7.28 -3.12
CA SER A 202 -13.34 8.05 -1.97
C SER A 202 -12.39 7.20 -1.15
N TYR A 203 -11.30 7.81 -0.71
CA TYR A 203 -10.33 7.19 0.17
C TYR A 203 -10.15 8.05 1.41
N GLN A 204 -10.20 7.45 2.60
CA GLN A 204 -10.08 8.15 3.87
C GLN A 204 -9.02 7.46 4.74
N TRP A 205 -8.13 8.23 5.35
CA TRP A 205 -7.21 7.76 6.39
C TRP A 205 -7.38 8.58 7.65
N PHE A 206 -7.28 7.90 8.79
CA PHE A 206 -7.38 8.50 10.11
C PHE A 206 -6.08 8.25 10.87
N LEU A 207 -5.39 9.31 11.23
CA LEU A 207 -4.08 9.29 11.90
C LEU A 207 -4.24 9.60 13.38
N ASP A 208 -3.78 8.72 14.26
CA ASP A 208 -3.83 8.93 15.71
C ASP A 208 -2.66 9.79 16.19
N VAL A 209 -2.96 11.03 16.56
CA VAL A 209 -1.94 12.02 16.94
C VAL A 209 -1.21 11.66 18.23
N ASN A 210 -1.78 10.78 19.07
CA ASN A 210 -1.16 10.31 20.31
C ASN A 210 -0.24 9.10 20.09
N ARG A 211 -0.24 8.52 18.89
CA ARG A 211 0.55 7.34 18.52
C ARG A 211 1.43 7.63 17.31
N ASP A 212 2.13 8.77 17.37
CA ASP A 212 3.03 9.23 16.30
C ASP A 212 2.35 9.27 14.92
N TYR A 213 1.09 9.73 14.89
CA TYR A 213 0.30 9.83 13.67
C TYR A 213 0.15 8.49 12.94
N MET A 214 0.20 7.36 13.66
CA MET A 214 -0.04 6.04 13.10
C MET A 214 -1.44 5.98 12.46
N PRO A 215 -1.57 5.47 11.21
CA PRO A 215 -2.89 5.22 10.64
C PRO A 215 -3.63 4.17 11.47
N VAL A 216 -4.80 4.54 11.98
CA VAL A 216 -5.66 3.68 12.81
C VAL A 216 -6.92 3.23 12.09
N ARG A 217 -7.29 3.91 11.01
CA ARG A 217 -8.39 3.51 10.13
C ARG A 217 -8.11 3.95 8.71
N ALA A 218 -8.49 3.12 7.75
CA ALA A 218 -8.46 3.44 6.33
C ALA A 218 -9.76 2.93 5.68
N GLU A 219 -10.37 3.75 4.83
CA GLU A 219 -11.62 3.42 4.15
C GLU A 219 -11.52 3.71 2.66
N ILE A 220 -12.05 2.78 1.87
CA ILE A 220 -12.18 2.90 0.43
C ILE A 220 -13.65 2.70 0.11
N LEU A 221 -14.26 3.70 -0.51
CA LEU A 221 -15.64 3.65 -0.96
C LEU A 221 -15.68 3.88 -2.46
N TYR A 222 -16.10 2.87 -3.21
CA TYR A 222 -16.55 3.02 -4.59
C TYR A 222 -18.06 3.19 -4.60
N LYS A 223 -18.58 4.32 -5.09
CA LYS A 223 -20.02 4.59 -5.14
C LYS A 223 -20.46 5.16 -6.49
N GLN A 224 -21.42 4.49 -7.13
CA GLN A 224 -22.03 4.92 -8.38
C GLN A 224 -23.55 4.80 -8.28
N GLY A 225 -24.22 5.93 -8.01
CA GLY A 225 -25.66 5.94 -7.71
C GLY A 225 -25.96 5.21 -6.40
N GLU A 226 -26.84 4.22 -6.45
CA GLU A 226 -27.18 3.35 -5.32
C GLU A 226 -26.17 2.20 -5.13
N ASN A 227 -25.38 1.88 -6.17
CA ASN A 227 -24.39 0.82 -6.10
C ASN A 227 -23.14 1.26 -5.34
N TYR A 228 -22.64 0.40 -4.46
CA TYR A 228 -21.39 0.64 -3.78
C TYR A 228 -20.57 -0.63 -3.55
N ASN A 229 -19.25 -0.45 -3.46
CA ASN A 229 -18.33 -1.39 -2.84
C ASN A 229 -17.54 -0.64 -1.77
N SER A 230 -17.40 -1.22 -0.59
CA SER A 230 -16.64 -0.63 0.51
C SER A 230 -15.59 -1.59 1.02
N ASP A 231 -14.47 -1.02 1.44
CA ASP A 231 -13.40 -1.68 2.17
C ASP A 231 -13.02 -0.78 3.34
N SER A 232 -13.10 -1.29 4.56
CA SER A 232 -12.75 -0.53 5.77
C SER A 232 -11.79 -1.36 6.59
N MET A 233 -10.67 -0.75 6.97
CA MET A 233 -9.61 -1.33 7.77
C MET A 233 -9.51 -0.53 9.06
N MET A 234 -9.52 -1.20 10.20
CA MET A 234 -9.49 -0.57 11.53
C MET A 234 -8.49 -1.29 12.42
N VAL A 235 -7.63 -0.52 13.08
CA VAL A 235 -6.66 -1.02 14.06
C VAL A 235 -7.38 -1.27 15.39
N ASP A 236 -7.46 -2.55 15.77
CA ASP A 236 -8.05 -3.02 17.03
C ASP A 236 -7.00 -2.95 18.17
N GLU A 237 -5.79 -3.41 17.88
CA GLU A 237 -4.65 -3.37 18.81
C GLU A 237 -3.44 -2.73 18.15
N ALA A 238 -2.67 -1.97 18.93
CA ALA A 238 -1.41 -1.35 18.51
C ALA A 238 -0.27 -1.85 19.41
N LEU A 239 0.95 -1.82 18.87
CA LEU A 239 2.18 -2.19 19.57
C LEU A 239 3.21 -1.08 19.36
N GLU A 240 3.95 -0.74 20.41
CA GLU A 240 5.11 0.14 20.32
C GLU A 240 6.38 -0.71 20.24
N VAL A 241 7.20 -0.49 19.20
CA VAL A 241 8.46 -1.21 18.97
C VAL A 241 9.57 -0.18 18.80
N ASP A 242 10.54 -0.19 19.72
CA ASP A 242 11.66 0.75 19.74
C ASP A 242 11.24 2.23 19.69
N GLY A 243 10.12 2.60 20.34
CA GLY A 243 9.59 3.97 20.30
C GLY A 243 8.76 4.32 19.05
N PHE A 244 8.26 3.31 18.32
CA PHE A 244 7.45 3.50 17.12
C PHE A 244 6.18 2.64 17.15
N TRP A 245 5.04 3.28 16.94
CA TRP A 245 3.75 2.61 16.94
C TRP A 245 3.44 1.90 15.63
N VAL A 246 3.03 0.64 15.72
CA VAL A 246 2.57 -0.19 14.61
C VAL A 246 1.23 -0.86 14.89
N PRO A 247 0.41 -1.11 13.86
CA PRO A 247 -0.79 -1.93 14.01
C PRO A 247 -0.40 -3.36 14.40
N LYS A 248 -0.90 -3.86 15.53
CA LYS A 248 -0.72 -5.24 15.97
C LYS A 248 -1.86 -6.12 15.46
N LYS A 249 -3.09 -5.60 15.52
CA LYS A 249 -4.28 -6.32 15.08
C LYS A 249 -5.18 -5.39 14.27
N VAL A 250 -5.55 -5.84 13.08
CA VAL A 250 -6.35 -5.05 12.13
C VAL A 250 -7.56 -5.87 11.73
N LEU A 251 -8.73 -5.26 11.87
CA LEU A 251 -9.98 -5.78 11.33
C LEU A 251 -10.24 -5.10 9.99
N ARG A 252 -10.39 -5.90 8.93
CA ARG A 252 -10.90 -5.44 7.64
C ARG A 252 -12.30 -5.96 7.41
N THR A 253 -13.18 -5.07 6.97
CA THR A 253 -14.54 -5.40 6.56
C THR A 253 -14.77 -4.95 5.12
N THR A 254 -15.26 -5.86 4.29
CA THR A 254 -15.67 -5.53 2.92
C THR A 254 -17.18 -5.65 2.77
N GLY A 255 -17.77 -4.76 1.97
CA GLY A 255 -19.21 -4.72 1.72
C GLY A 255 -19.54 -4.34 0.28
N THR A 256 -20.74 -4.69 -0.17
CA THR A 256 -21.26 -4.33 -1.48
C THR A 256 -22.77 -4.15 -1.44
N SER A 257 -23.33 -3.32 -2.31
CA SER A 257 -24.78 -3.13 -2.42
C SER A 257 -25.53 -4.36 -2.94
N VAL A 258 -24.85 -5.29 -3.62
CA VAL A 258 -25.49 -6.43 -4.29
C VAL A 258 -25.60 -7.68 -3.41
N SER A 259 -25.07 -7.65 -2.19
CA SER A 259 -25.08 -8.78 -1.26
C SER A 259 -25.07 -8.29 0.19
N ASP A 260 -25.93 -8.87 1.01
CA ASP A 260 -25.97 -8.61 2.45
C ASP A 260 -24.74 -9.19 3.20
N GLY A 261 -23.97 -10.06 2.53
CA GLY A 261 -22.79 -10.69 3.11
C GLY A 261 -21.61 -9.72 3.22
N GLN A 262 -20.89 -9.77 4.34
CA GLN A 262 -19.66 -9.02 4.53
C GLN A 262 -18.47 -9.96 4.66
N GLY A 263 -17.37 -9.61 3.98
CA GLY A 263 -16.08 -10.23 4.24
C GLY A 263 -15.50 -9.65 5.52
N LYS A 264 -15.01 -10.50 6.43
CA LYS A 264 -14.25 -10.07 7.61
C LYS A 264 -12.88 -10.71 7.57
N TYR A 265 -11.84 -9.90 7.62
CA TYR A 265 -10.45 -10.33 7.68
C TYR A 265 -9.86 -9.84 8.99
N VAL A 266 -9.13 -10.71 9.68
CA VAL A 266 -8.39 -10.35 10.88
C VAL A 266 -6.91 -10.60 10.60
N TYR A 267 -6.15 -9.51 10.62
CA TYR A 267 -4.70 -9.53 10.52
C TYR A 267 -4.14 -9.41 11.93
N GLU A 268 -3.30 -10.36 12.34
CA GLU A 268 -2.70 -10.39 13.68
C GLU A 268 -1.19 -10.59 13.58
N VAL A 269 -0.45 -9.56 13.96
CA VAL A 269 1.02 -9.54 13.96
C VAL A 269 1.53 -10.21 15.23
N SER A 270 2.29 -11.27 15.06
CA SER A 270 2.94 -12.01 16.16
C SER A 270 4.30 -11.43 16.52
N GLU A 271 5.01 -10.87 15.54
CA GLU A 271 6.35 -10.30 15.71
C GLU A 271 6.52 -9.09 14.78
N PHE A 272 7.13 -8.03 15.30
CA PHE A 272 7.55 -6.86 14.53
C PHE A 272 8.92 -6.40 15.03
N THR A 273 9.86 -6.20 14.13
CA THR A 273 11.22 -5.75 14.45
C THR A 273 11.64 -4.62 13.52
N ARG A 274 12.51 -3.73 14.00
CA ARG A 274 13.12 -2.65 13.20
C ARG A 274 14.63 -2.79 13.20
N ASN A 275 15.26 -2.36 12.11
CA ASN A 275 16.72 -2.30 11.96
C ASN A 275 17.43 -3.67 12.09
N THR A 276 16.73 -4.76 11.81
CA THR A 276 17.23 -6.15 11.90
C THR A 276 17.46 -6.79 10.53
N VAL A 277 16.88 -6.22 9.46
CA VAL A 277 16.90 -6.81 8.12
C VAL A 277 18.21 -6.50 7.43
N THR A 278 18.80 -7.51 6.80
CA THR A 278 20.06 -7.42 6.04
C THR A 278 19.85 -7.70 4.56
N ASP A 279 20.89 -7.52 3.74
CA ASP A 279 20.78 -7.74 2.29
C ASP A 279 20.54 -9.23 1.94
N GLU A 280 21.07 -10.14 2.75
CA GLU A 280 20.94 -11.60 2.58
C GLU A 280 19.48 -12.07 2.73
N ASP A 281 18.65 -11.32 3.48
CA ASP A 281 17.25 -11.64 3.69
C ASP A 281 16.40 -11.62 2.42
N PHE A 282 16.90 -11.02 1.34
CA PHE A 282 16.18 -10.85 0.08
C PHE A 282 16.55 -11.88 -0.98
N GLU A 283 17.46 -12.82 -0.70
CA GLU A 283 17.84 -13.83 -1.67
C GLU A 283 16.74 -14.89 -1.84
N ILE A 284 16.37 -15.15 -3.10
CA ILE A 284 15.52 -16.28 -3.47
C ILE A 284 16.33 -17.20 -4.36
N GLU A 285 16.69 -18.35 -3.79
CA GLU A 285 17.32 -19.44 -4.53
C GLU A 285 16.24 -20.34 -5.15
N PHE A 286 16.39 -20.65 -6.44
CA PHE A 286 15.54 -21.63 -7.10
C PHE A 286 16.15 -23.03 -6.91
N PRO A 287 15.50 -23.93 -6.16
CA PRO A 287 16.03 -25.27 -5.93
C PRO A 287 16.06 -26.09 -7.24
N PRO A 288 16.89 -27.15 -7.33
CA PRO A 288 16.88 -28.06 -8.47
C PRO A 288 15.48 -28.60 -8.77
N GLY A 289 15.14 -28.68 -10.06
CA GLY A 289 13.83 -29.05 -10.56
C GLY A 289 12.89 -27.88 -10.80
N THR A 290 13.17 -26.69 -10.26
CA THR A 290 12.36 -25.48 -10.47
C THR A 290 12.28 -25.13 -11.94
N LYS A 291 11.05 -24.96 -12.45
CA LYS A 291 10.82 -24.36 -13.77
C LYS A 291 10.72 -22.85 -13.60
N VAL A 292 11.71 -22.12 -14.11
CA VAL A 292 11.79 -20.67 -14.02
C VAL A 292 11.39 -20.07 -15.35
N VAL A 293 10.53 -19.05 -15.31
CA VAL A 293 10.32 -18.15 -16.45
C VAL A 293 10.91 -16.79 -16.12
N ASP A 294 11.77 -16.30 -16.99
CA ASP A 294 12.39 -14.99 -16.91
C ASP A 294 11.83 -14.10 -18.02
N THR A 295 10.96 -13.15 -17.64
CA THR A 295 10.31 -12.25 -18.60
C THR A 295 11.23 -11.13 -19.07
N ILE A 296 12.31 -10.86 -18.34
CA ILE A 296 13.30 -9.84 -18.71
C ILE A 296 14.21 -10.40 -19.80
N ALA A 297 14.77 -11.58 -19.56
CA ALA A 297 15.60 -12.29 -20.53
C ALA A 297 14.80 -12.95 -21.66
N ASN A 298 13.46 -12.98 -21.54
CA ASN A 298 12.53 -13.67 -22.43
C ASN A 298 12.96 -15.12 -22.67
N PHE A 299 13.13 -15.85 -21.58
CA PHE A 299 13.65 -17.22 -21.59
C PHE A 299 13.03 -18.04 -20.44
N ALA A 300 12.91 -19.35 -20.64
CA ALA A 300 12.50 -20.29 -19.60
C ALA A 300 13.52 -21.40 -19.45
N TYR A 301 13.69 -21.89 -18.22
CA TYR A 301 14.63 -22.96 -17.93
C TYR A 301 14.20 -23.82 -16.75
N ARG A 302 14.77 -25.02 -16.66
CA ARG A 302 14.73 -25.87 -15.48
C ARG A 302 16.07 -25.78 -14.77
N VAL A 303 16.05 -25.56 -13.46
CA VAL A 303 17.27 -25.65 -12.63
C VAL A 303 17.67 -27.11 -12.49
N LEU A 304 18.91 -27.46 -12.83
CA LEU A 304 19.50 -28.78 -12.70
C LEU A 304 20.27 -28.92 -11.36
N PRO A 305 20.58 -30.15 -10.92
CA PRO A 305 21.50 -30.36 -9.82
C PRO A 305 22.84 -29.63 -10.05
N GLY A 306 23.32 -28.92 -9.03
CA GLY A 306 24.53 -28.09 -9.13
C GLY A 306 24.31 -26.69 -9.73
N GLY A 307 23.05 -26.29 -9.97
CA GLY A 307 22.69 -24.91 -10.37
C GLY A 307 22.77 -24.63 -11.88
N ALA A 308 23.10 -25.63 -12.70
CA ALA A 308 23.06 -25.48 -14.15
C ALA A 308 21.61 -25.26 -14.65
N ALA A 309 21.44 -24.65 -15.82
CA ALA A 309 20.13 -24.37 -16.41
C ALA A 309 19.91 -25.22 -17.68
N GLU A 310 18.79 -25.94 -17.73
CA GLU A 310 18.30 -26.61 -18.94
C GLU A 310 17.24 -25.73 -19.62
N PRO A 311 17.45 -25.27 -20.86
CA PRO A 311 16.45 -24.50 -21.60
C PRO A 311 15.10 -25.20 -21.70
N LEU A 312 14.02 -24.45 -21.48
CA LEU A 312 12.65 -24.87 -21.74
C LEU A 312 12.04 -23.98 -22.84
N PRO A 313 11.17 -24.53 -23.71
CA PRO A 313 10.44 -23.71 -24.66
C PRO A 313 9.47 -22.79 -23.91
N LEU A 314 9.35 -21.53 -24.35
CA LEU A 314 8.37 -20.57 -23.84
C LEU A 314 6.93 -20.85 -24.32
N TYR A 315 6.74 -21.86 -25.16
CA TYR A 315 5.45 -22.30 -25.67
C TYR A 315 5.38 -23.82 -25.63
N ASP A 316 4.17 -24.35 -25.46
CA ASP A 316 3.92 -25.77 -25.69
C ASP A 316 3.93 -26.03 -27.21
N PRO A 317 4.86 -26.86 -27.72
CA PRO A 317 4.97 -27.11 -29.16
C PRO A 317 3.79 -27.91 -29.73
N VAL A 318 2.98 -28.56 -28.90
CA VAL A 318 1.81 -29.35 -29.31
C VAL A 318 0.55 -28.50 -29.36
N SER A 319 0.30 -27.67 -28.34
CA SER A 319 -0.88 -26.80 -28.30
C SER A 319 -0.65 -25.44 -28.98
N GLY A 320 0.60 -25.03 -29.16
CA GLY A 320 0.96 -23.69 -29.64
C GLY A 320 0.70 -22.58 -28.61
N GLU A 321 0.30 -22.94 -27.38
CA GLU A 321 0.06 -21.97 -26.32
C GLU A 321 1.40 -21.46 -25.78
N VAL A 322 1.56 -20.14 -25.75
CA VAL A 322 2.62 -19.49 -24.97
C VAL A 322 2.39 -19.90 -23.52
N ILE A 323 3.43 -20.40 -22.86
CA ILE A 323 3.43 -20.59 -21.41
C ILE A 323 3.37 -19.18 -20.83
N ASN A 324 2.16 -18.64 -20.65
CA ASN A 324 1.97 -17.28 -20.17
C ASN A 324 2.37 -17.24 -18.69
N PRO A 325 3.54 -16.65 -18.35
CA PRO A 325 4.13 -16.80 -17.03
C PRO A 325 3.35 -16.04 -15.94
N ALA A 326 2.62 -14.99 -16.33
CA ALA A 326 1.84 -14.15 -15.43
C ALA A 326 0.65 -14.90 -14.78
N VAL A 327 0.10 -15.91 -15.46
CA VAL A 327 -1.10 -16.64 -15.00
C VAL A 327 -0.72 -17.88 -14.16
N ALA A 328 0.47 -18.44 -14.34
CA ALA A 328 0.84 -19.73 -13.77
C ALA A 328 1.53 -19.66 -12.39
N ILE A 329 2.24 -18.57 -12.08
CA ILE A 329 3.21 -18.52 -10.96
C ILE A 329 2.90 -17.41 -9.93
N THR A 330 2.09 -16.43 -10.29
CA THR A 330 1.41 -15.56 -9.32
C THR A 330 0.05 -16.18 -9.02
N PRO A 331 -0.08 -17.07 -8.01
CA PRO A 331 -1.40 -17.19 -7.42
C PRO A 331 -1.72 -15.79 -6.91
N ASP A 332 -2.70 -15.13 -7.51
CA ASP A 332 -3.45 -14.14 -6.76
C ASP A 332 -3.99 -14.92 -5.55
N LEU A 333 -3.39 -14.68 -4.38
CA LEU A 333 -3.73 -15.40 -3.16
C LEU A 333 -5.22 -15.18 -2.82
N ASP A 334 -5.82 -14.11 -3.35
CA ASP A 334 -7.24 -13.78 -3.29
C ASP A 334 -8.06 -14.44 -4.41
N GLU A 335 -7.50 -14.73 -5.58
CA GLU A 335 -8.19 -15.49 -6.64
C GLU A 335 -8.39 -16.96 -6.24
N ILE A 336 -7.49 -17.52 -5.41
CA ILE A 336 -7.69 -18.83 -4.78
C ILE A 336 -8.85 -18.77 -3.76
N ILE A 337 -9.02 -17.65 -3.04
CA ILE A 337 -10.15 -17.45 -2.11
C ILE A 337 -11.49 -17.43 -2.88
N LYS A 338 -11.52 -16.89 -4.10
CA LYS A 338 -12.72 -16.88 -4.95
C LYS A 338 -13.10 -18.27 -5.45
N THR A 339 -12.15 -19.19 -5.64
CA THR A 339 -12.43 -20.55 -6.14
C THR A 339 -13.11 -21.48 -5.13
N ASP A 340 -13.11 -21.14 -3.84
CA ASP A 340 -13.73 -21.92 -2.76
C ASP A 340 -15.10 -21.37 -2.29
N ALA A 341 -15.61 -20.31 -2.95
CA ALA A 341 -17.03 -20.00 -2.85
C ALA A 341 -17.82 -21.17 -3.48
N PRO A 342 -18.88 -21.68 -2.82
CA PRO A 342 -19.60 -22.86 -3.29
C PRO A 342 -20.08 -22.65 -4.74
N LYS A 343 -19.41 -23.31 -5.69
CA LYS A 343 -19.89 -23.41 -7.05
C LYS A 343 -21.18 -24.22 -7.01
N LYS A 344 -22.27 -23.56 -7.41
CA LYS A 344 -23.62 -24.07 -7.78
C LYS A 344 -24.71 -23.82 -6.74
N THR A 345 -25.38 -22.69 -6.88
CA THR A 345 -26.83 -22.60 -7.21
C THR A 345 -27.28 -21.14 -7.40
N THR A 346 -26.61 -20.17 -6.78
CA THR A 346 -26.99 -18.75 -6.87
C THR A 346 -26.46 -18.03 -8.12
N ALA A 347 -25.23 -18.33 -8.55
CA ALA A 347 -24.60 -17.67 -9.71
C ALA A 347 -25.37 -17.88 -11.04
N GLN A 348 -26.09 -18.99 -11.18
CA GLN A 348 -26.90 -19.27 -12.37
C GLN A 348 -28.22 -18.47 -12.38
N LYS A 349 -28.63 -17.95 -11.22
CA LYS A 349 -29.75 -17.01 -11.08
C LYS A 349 -29.29 -15.57 -11.34
N GLU A 350 -28.06 -15.22 -10.97
CA GLU A 350 -27.45 -13.90 -11.25
C GLU A 350 -27.01 -13.75 -12.71
N GLU A 351 -26.50 -14.80 -13.36
CA GLU A 351 -26.16 -14.76 -14.80
C GLU A 351 -27.38 -14.52 -15.70
N ASN A 352 -28.57 -14.93 -15.24
CA ASN A 352 -29.85 -14.67 -15.90
C ASN A 352 -30.39 -13.24 -15.65
N ILE A 353 -29.85 -12.51 -14.66
CA ILE A 353 -30.23 -11.12 -14.35
C ILE A 353 -29.23 -10.12 -14.98
N VAL A 354 -27.94 -10.48 -15.08
CA VAL A 354 -26.88 -9.60 -15.60
C VAL A 354 -26.84 -9.54 -17.14
N LYS A 355 -27.14 -10.64 -17.84
CA LYS A 355 -27.14 -10.68 -19.32
C LYS A 355 -28.15 -9.72 -19.99
N PRO A 356 -29.36 -9.49 -19.45
CA PRO A 356 -30.27 -8.45 -19.95
C PRO A 356 -29.72 -7.02 -19.79
N ILE A 357 -29.10 -6.70 -18.64
CA ILE A 357 -28.59 -5.36 -18.33
C ILE A 357 -27.40 -4.98 -19.23
N ALA A 358 -26.50 -5.93 -19.51
CA ALA A 358 -25.40 -5.72 -20.45
C ALA A 358 -25.88 -5.53 -21.91
N LYS A 359 -27.04 -6.11 -22.26
CA LYS A 359 -27.65 -5.96 -23.59
C LYS A 359 -28.37 -4.61 -23.75
N GLU A 360 -28.85 -4.03 -22.66
CA GLU A 360 -29.47 -2.70 -22.61
C GLU A 360 -28.41 -1.57 -22.64
N LEU A 361 -27.24 -1.79 -22.03
CA LEU A 361 -26.08 -0.88 -22.06
C LEU A 361 -25.33 -0.84 -23.39
N MET A 362 -25.57 -1.78 -24.31
CA MET A 362 -25.01 -1.80 -25.66
C MET A 362 -26.01 -1.36 -26.74
N ASN A 363 -27.11 -0.70 -26.34
CA ASN A 363 -28.06 -0.13 -27.28
C ASN A 363 -27.43 1.08 -28.02
N PRO A 364 -27.23 1.02 -29.35
CA PRO A 364 -26.59 2.08 -30.14
C PRO A 364 -27.37 3.41 -30.15
N ASP A 365 -28.60 3.44 -29.64
CA ASP A 365 -29.44 4.64 -29.53
C ASP A 365 -29.26 5.43 -28.22
N SER A 366 -28.28 5.08 -27.37
CA SER A 366 -27.97 5.83 -26.15
C SER A 366 -27.30 7.17 -26.47
N PRO A 367 -27.66 8.28 -25.80
CA PRO A 367 -27.10 9.61 -26.09
C PRO A 367 -25.58 9.61 -25.85
N GLN A 368 -24.81 9.88 -26.91
CA GLN A 368 -23.36 9.97 -26.82
C GLN A 368 -22.95 11.18 -25.97
N ILE A 369 -22.17 10.92 -24.92
CA ILE A 369 -21.51 11.95 -24.12
C ILE A 369 -20.34 12.48 -24.95
N ASP A 370 -20.39 13.75 -25.31
CA ASP A 370 -19.35 14.45 -26.07
C ASP A 370 -18.06 14.56 -25.23
N THR A 371 -17.09 13.67 -25.49
CA THR A 371 -15.79 13.64 -24.79
C THR A 371 -14.77 14.56 -25.45
N LYS A 372 -15.13 15.80 -25.77
CA LYS A 372 -14.16 16.77 -26.26
C LYS A 372 -13.33 17.28 -25.06
N PRO A 373 -12.00 17.05 -25.02
CA PRO A 373 -11.18 17.62 -23.95
C PRO A 373 -11.16 19.16 -24.10
N PRO A 374 -11.24 19.91 -22.98
CA PRO A 374 -11.09 21.36 -23.05
C PRO A 374 -9.68 21.71 -23.52
N SER A 375 -9.59 22.63 -24.48
CA SER A 375 -8.34 23.24 -24.90
C SER A 375 -7.79 24.08 -23.75
N ILE A 376 -6.83 23.54 -23.00
CA ILE A 376 -6.10 24.28 -21.97
C ILE A 376 -5.12 25.20 -22.67
N VAL A 377 -5.38 26.51 -22.54
CA VAL A 377 -4.44 27.57 -22.89
C VAL A 377 -3.23 27.44 -21.96
N ALA A 378 -2.05 27.25 -22.54
CA ALA A 378 -0.79 27.22 -21.81
C ALA A 378 -0.49 28.61 -21.23
N GLU A 379 -0.88 28.85 -19.98
CA GLU A 379 -0.28 29.91 -19.18
C GLU A 379 1.08 29.44 -18.64
N THR A 380 2.08 30.27 -18.89
CA THR A 380 3.51 30.00 -18.74
C THR A 380 3.92 29.73 -17.28
N SER A 381 4.52 28.57 -17.06
CA SER A 381 5.08 28.03 -15.81
C SER A 381 6.38 28.71 -15.32
N SER A 382 6.76 29.86 -15.88
CA SER A 382 8.01 30.57 -15.55
C SER A 382 7.94 31.34 -14.22
N ALA A 383 6.75 31.68 -13.72
CA ALA A 383 6.59 32.42 -12.47
C ALA A 383 6.80 31.56 -11.20
N ARG A 384 6.50 30.25 -11.26
CA ARG A 384 6.69 29.33 -10.13
C ARG A 384 8.17 29.01 -9.89
N TRP A 385 8.98 28.88 -10.95
CA TRP A 385 10.42 28.65 -10.82
C TRP A 385 11.15 29.83 -10.15
N LEU A 386 10.79 31.08 -10.45
CA LEU A 386 11.40 32.26 -9.82
C LEU A 386 11.11 32.36 -8.31
N TYR A 387 9.97 31.83 -7.84
CA TYR A 387 9.63 31.80 -6.42
C TYR A 387 10.51 30.80 -5.63
N PHE A 388 10.79 29.62 -6.20
CA PHE A 388 11.65 28.62 -5.55
C PHE A 388 13.12 29.05 -5.49
N THR A 389 13.64 29.71 -6.54
CA THR A 389 15.02 30.22 -6.52
C THR A 389 15.21 31.37 -5.53
N ALA A 390 14.21 32.24 -5.36
CA ALA A 390 14.27 33.35 -4.40
C ALA A 390 14.25 32.85 -2.95
N ILE A 391 13.47 31.81 -2.64
CA ILE A 391 13.46 31.16 -1.32
C ILE A 391 14.80 30.47 -1.06
N GLY A 392 15.37 29.78 -2.05
CA GLY A 392 16.69 29.13 -1.93
C GLY A 392 17.84 30.11 -1.67
N VAL A 393 17.85 31.28 -2.30
CA VAL A 393 18.90 32.31 -2.08
C VAL A 393 18.72 32.99 -0.72
N GLY A 394 17.48 33.27 -0.30
CA GLY A 394 17.20 33.79 1.05
C GLY A 394 17.68 32.83 2.15
N PHE A 395 17.52 31.52 1.92
CA PHE A 395 17.92 30.45 2.83
C PHE A 395 19.44 30.38 3.04
N ILE A 396 20.24 30.54 1.96
CA ILE A 396 21.71 30.57 2.04
C ILE A 396 22.20 31.78 2.86
N VAL A 397 21.56 32.94 2.70
CA VAL A 397 21.93 34.16 3.43
C VAL A 397 21.65 34.02 4.93
N VAL A 398 20.54 33.40 5.32
CA VAL A 398 20.20 33.14 6.73
C VAL A 398 21.19 32.17 7.37
N LEU A 399 21.55 31.08 6.69
CA LEU A 399 22.53 30.10 7.19
C LEU A 399 23.93 30.70 7.34
N LEU A 400 24.36 31.56 6.41
CA LEU A 400 25.62 32.29 6.52
C LEU A 400 25.60 33.31 7.66
N GLY A 401 24.49 34.01 7.85
CA GLY A 401 24.29 34.94 8.97
C GLY A 401 24.38 34.24 10.32
N LEU A 402 23.76 33.07 10.46
CA LEU A 402 23.78 32.28 11.69
C LEU A 402 25.18 31.74 12.02
N LYS A 403 25.92 31.24 11.01
CA LYS A 403 27.31 30.79 11.18
C LYS A 403 28.21 31.94 11.62
N LEU A 404 28.07 33.12 11.03
CA LEU A 404 28.84 34.30 11.41
C LEU A 404 28.51 34.78 12.83
N PHE A 405 27.24 34.73 13.23
CA PHE A 405 26.82 35.09 14.58
C PHE A 405 27.40 34.16 15.65
N VAL A 406 27.35 32.84 15.41
CA VAL A 406 27.94 31.83 16.31
C VAL A 406 29.46 31.97 16.38
N ALA A 407 30.13 32.22 15.25
CA ALA A 407 31.58 32.46 15.21
C ALA A 407 31.99 33.73 15.97
N ARG A 408 31.17 34.79 15.94
CA ARG A 408 31.42 36.03 16.67
C ARG A 408 31.28 35.84 18.18
N ARG A 409 30.28 35.08 18.62
CA ARG A 409 30.02 34.82 20.05
C ARG A 409 31.12 33.96 20.70
N ARG A 410 31.79 33.09 19.93
CA ARG A 410 32.94 32.29 20.39
C ARG A 410 34.26 33.06 20.49
N ARG A 411 34.36 34.29 19.97
CA ARG A 411 35.57 35.13 20.08
C ARG A 411 35.50 36.18 21.19
N SER A 412 34.32 36.34 21.81
CA SER A 412 34.05 37.36 22.82
C SER A 412 33.82 36.80 24.22
N GLY A 413 34.08 35.51 24.42
CA GLY A 413 34.26 34.86 25.72
C GLY A 413 35.61 34.14 25.70
#